data_AF-A0A529JWC0-F1
#
_entry.id   AF-A0A529JWC0-F1
#
_cell.length_a   1.000
_cell.length_b   1.000
_cell.length_c   1.000
_cell.angle_alpha   90.00
_cell.angle_beta   90.00
_cell.angle_gamma   90.00
#
_symmetry.space_group_name_H-M   'P 1'
#
loop_
_entity.id
_entity.type
_entity.pdbx_description
1 polymer ?
#
loop_
_entity_poly.entity_id
_entity_poly.type
_entity_poly.pdbx_seq_one_letter_code
_entity_poly.pdbx_strand_id
1 'polypeptide(L)' 'ASGDCDGQILVIDDMVGLTVDRVPKFVKQYADLRSVISQAAASYAAEVRSRTFPGPNHVFSTAADKSEA' A
#
# COMPACT_ATOMS: atom_id res chain seq x y z
N ALA A 1 16.00 -7.67 -24.65
CA ALA A 1 14.91 -8.64 -24.54
C ALA A 1 13.94 -8.42 -25.68
N SER A 2 13.43 -9.50 -26.30
CA SER A 2 12.37 -9.47 -27.32
C SER A 2 11.14 -10.23 -26.81
N GLY A 3 10.02 -10.13 -27.52
CA GLY A 3 8.81 -10.89 -27.23
C GLY A 3 8.91 -12.39 -27.52
N ASP A 4 10.04 -12.85 -28.08
CA ASP A 4 10.25 -14.24 -28.51
C ASP A 4 10.83 -15.13 -27.40
N CYS A 5 11.06 -14.58 -26.21
CA CYS A 5 11.49 -15.38 -25.06
C CYS A 5 10.27 -16.08 -24.43
N ASP A 6 10.45 -17.31 -23.93
CA ASP A 6 9.40 -18.09 -23.25
C ASP A 6 8.86 -17.44 -21.97
N GLY A 7 9.57 -16.46 -21.43
CA GLY A 7 9.19 -15.71 -20.25
C GLY A 7 9.81 -14.32 -20.23
N GLN A 8 9.25 -13.47 -19.38
CA GLN A 8 9.71 -12.11 -19.16
C GLN A 8 9.76 -11.83 -17.67
N ILE A 9 10.68 -10.97 -17.24
CA ILE A 9 10.79 -10.50 -15.87
C ILE A 9 10.81 -8.97 -15.85
N LEU A 10 10.20 -8.39 -14.83
CA LEU A 10 10.26 -6.96 -14.51
C LEU A 10 10.49 -6.80 -13.00
N VAL A 11 11.09 -5.69 -12.60
CA VAL A 11 11.13 -5.30 -11.19
C VAL A 11 9.72 -4.85 -10.80
N ILE A 12 9.20 -5.39 -9.70
CA ILE A 12 7.83 -5.12 -9.26
C ILE A 12 7.58 -3.62 -9.04
N ASP A 13 8.53 -2.93 -8.41
CA ASP A 13 8.44 -1.50 -8.10
C ASP A 13 8.31 -0.63 -9.35
N ASP A 14 9.02 -0.99 -10.44
CA ASP A 14 8.90 -0.32 -11.72
C ASP A 14 7.52 -0.59 -12.34
N MET A 15 7.09 -1.85 -12.32
CA MET A 15 5.85 -2.33 -12.92
C MET A 15 4.60 -1.71 -12.26
N VAL A 16 4.67 -1.44 -10.95
CA VAL A 16 3.54 -0.93 -10.15
C VAL A 16 3.64 0.58 -9.85
N GLY A 17 4.60 1.28 -10.45
CA GLY A 17 4.71 2.74 -10.39
C GLY A 17 5.33 3.31 -9.12
N LEU A 18 6.12 2.53 -8.37
CA LEU A 18 6.80 2.97 -7.15
C LEU A 18 8.17 3.61 -7.43
N THR A 19 8.84 3.26 -8.52
CA THR A 19 10.12 3.87 -8.90
C THR A 19 9.97 5.35 -9.17
N VAL A 20 10.73 6.18 -8.44
CA VAL A 20 10.78 7.64 -8.60
C VAL A 20 11.79 7.98 -9.71
N ASP A 21 11.49 9.01 -10.48
CA ASP A 21 12.32 9.55 -11.58
C ASP A 21 12.30 8.73 -12.87
N ARG A 22 13.25 7.81 -13.05
CA ARG A 22 13.54 7.21 -14.36
C ARG A 22 13.15 5.75 -14.42
N VAL A 23 11.91 5.53 -14.83
CA VAL A 23 11.41 4.20 -15.19
C VAL A 23 12.16 3.70 -16.43
N PRO A 24 12.75 2.49 -16.43
CA PRO A 24 13.44 1.97 -17.61
C PRO A 24 12.49 1.82 -18.80
N LYS A 25 12.98 2.15 -20.00
CA LYS A 25 12.16 2.20 -21.24
C LYS A 25 11.43 0.90 -21.61
N PHE A 26 11.89 -0.24 -21.11
CA PHE A 26 11.33 -1.56 -21.41
C PHE A 26 10.23 -1.96 -20.40
N VAL A 27 10.01 -1.16 -19.36
CA VAL A 27 8.96 -1.39 -18.37
C VAL A 27 7.66 -0.82 -18.91
N LYS A 28 6.63 -1.65 -18.93
CA LYS A 28 5.24 -1.19 -18.96
C LYS A 28 4.75 -1.04 -17.53
N GLN A 29 4.26 0.15 -17.17
CA GLN A 29 3.56 0.34 -15.90
C GLN A 29 2.16 -0.24 -16.00
N TYR A 30 1.77 -1.01 -14.98
CA TYR A 30 0.46 -1.63 -14.83
C TYR A 30 -0.38 -0.99 -13.71
N ALA A 31 0.23 -0.19 -12.85
CA ALA A 31 -0.46 0.55 -11.79
C ALA A 31 0.28 1.86 -11.45
N ASP A 32 -0.45 2.79 -10.83
CA ASP A 32 0.10 3.98 -10.16
C ASP A 32 -0.07 3.83 -8.65
N LEU A 33 0.72 2.93 -8.04
CA LEU A 33 0.64 2.72 -6.59
C LEU A 33 1.16 3.90 -5.79
N ARG A 34 1.97 4.77 -6.38
CA ARG A 34 2.42 5.99 -5.72
C ARG A 34 1.23 6.88 -5.35
N SER A 35 0.32 7.13 -6.30
CA SER A 35 -0.88 7.92 -6.02
C SER A 35 -1.78 7.23 -5.00
N VAL A 36 -1.99 5.93 -5.12
CA VAL A 36 -2.80 5.14 -4.17
C VAL A 36 -2.23 5.24 -2.75
N ILE A 37 -0.93 5.01 -2.59
CA ILE A 37 -0.26 5.08 -1.27
C ILE A 37 -0.31 6.50 -0.73
N SER A 38 -0.10 7.51 -1.56
CA SER A 38 -0.15 8.92 -1.14
C SER A 38 -1.54 9.29 -0.62
N GLN A 39 -2.59 8.85 -1.31
CA GLN A 39 -3.99 9.05 -0.89
C GLN A 39 -4.30 8.30 0.40
N ALA A 40 -3.88 7.03 0.51
CA ALA A 40 -4.08 6.23 1.71
C ALA A 40 -3.39 6.86 2.94
N ALA A 41 -2.14 7.30 2.78
CA ALA A 41 -1.39 7.98 3.83
C ALA A 41 -2.05 9.30 4.25
N ALA A 42 -2.56 10.08 3.29
CA ALA A 42 -3.29 11.32 3.57
C ALA A 42 -4.60 11.05 4.32
N SER A 43 -5.38 10.04 3.91
CA SER A 43 -6.63 9.64 4.57
C SER A 43 -6.36 9.20 6.01
N TYR A 44 -5.39 8.30 6.20
CA TYR A 44 -4.98 7.86 7.53
C TYR A 44 -4.56 9.04 8.42
N ALA A 45 -3.73 9.94 7.90
CA ALA A 45 -3.30 11.11 8.65
C ALA A 45 -4.45 12.06 8.99
N ALA A 46 -5.47 12.19 8.12
CA ALA A 46 -6.67 12.96 8.41
C ALA A 46 -7.49 12.31 9.54
N GLU A 47 -7.72 11.00 9.47
CA GLU A 47 -8.48 10.25 10.47
C GLU A 47 -7.81 10.23 11.86
N VAL A 48 -6.48 10.18 11.90
CA VAL A 48 -5.73 10.29 13.16
C VAL A 48 -5.88 11.71 13.75
N ARG A 49 -5.76 12.75 12.92
CA ARG A 49 -5.90 14.15 13.38
C ARG A 49 -7.33 14.46 13.86
N SER A 50 -8.35 13.89 13.22
CA SER A 50 -9.74 14.02 13.63
C SER A 50 -10.13 13.10 14.79
N ARG A 51 -9.23 12.20 15.22
CA ARG A 51 -9.51 11.12 16.19
C ARG A 51 -10.63 10.17 15.75
N THR A 52 -10.86 10.04 14.45
CA THR A 52 -11.76 9.04 13.86
C THR A 52 -11.09 7.65 13.86
N PHE A 53 -9.78 7.61 13.63
CA PHE A 53 -8.95 6.43 13.82
C PHE A 53 -8.11 6.55 15.11
N PRO A 54 -7.97 5.46 15.90
CA PRO A 54 -8.62 4.16 15.73
C PRO A 54 -10.10 4.20 16.13
N GLY A 55 -10.94 3.52 15.35
CA GLY A 55 -12.32 3.24 15.75
C GLY A 55 -12.40 2.05 16.72
N PRO A 56 -13.61 1.73 17.26
CA PRO A 56 -13.80 0.66 18.24
C PRO A 56 -13.29 -0.73 17.79
N ASN A 57 -13.37 -1.04 16.49
CA ASN A 57 -12.89 -2.31 15.93
C ASN A 57 -11.37 -2.39 15.79
N HIS A 58 -10.65 -1.28 16.01
CA HIS A 58 -9.21 -1.17 15.83
C HIS A 58 -8.49 -0.94 17.18
N VAL A 59 -9.16 -1.23 18.29
CA VAL A 59 -8.59 -1.20 19.64
C VAL A 59 -8.92 -2.50 20.36
N PHE A 60 -7.98 -3.00 21.16
CA PHE A 60 -8.27 -4.09 22.10
C PHE A 60 -9.00 -3.51 23.33
N SER A 61 -10.08 -4.16 23.76
CA SER A 61 -10.71 -3.85 25.06
C SER A 61 -9.88 -4.46 26.18
N THR A 62 -9.56 -3.68 27.22
CA THR A 62 -8.70 -4.11 28.33
C THR A 62 -9.45 -4.52 29.61
N ALA A 63 -10.75 -4.81 29.57
CA ALA A 63 -11.49 -5.15 30.79
C ALA A 63 -12.74 -6.05 30.61
N ALA A 64 -12.69 -7.07 29.75
CA ALA A 64 -13.76 -8.07 29.67
C ALA A 64 -13.26 -9.51 29.46
N ASP A 65 -12.03 -9.83 29.86
CA ASP A 65 -11.49 -11.20 29.72
C ASP A 65 -10.79 -11.71 31.01
N LYS A 66 -11.14 -11.12 32.16
CA LYS A 66 -10.82 -11.64 33.49
C LYS A 66 -11.97 -11.37 34.46
N SER A 67 -13.07 -12.10 34.30
CA SER A 67 -14.10 -12.26 35.34
C SER A 67 -14.88 -13.54 35.06
N GLU A 68 -14.22 -14.69 35.17
CA GLU A 68 -14.84 -15.99 35.53
C GLU A 68 -13.72 -17.05 35.62
N ALA A 69 -13.02 -17.04 36.76
CA ALA A 69 -12.31 -18.18 37.32
C ALA A 69 -12.40 -18.08 38.86
#